data_AF-A0AAQ4R7E0-F1
#
_entry.id   AF-A0AAQ4R7E0-F1
#
_cell.length_a   1.000
_cell.length_b   1.000
_cell.length_c   1.000
_cell.angle_alpha   90.00
_cell.angle_beta   90.00
_cell.angle_gamma   90.00
#
_symmetry.space_group_name_H-M   'P 1'
#
loop_
_entity.id
_entity.type
_entity.pdbx_description
1 polymer ?
#
loop_
_entity_poly.entity_id
_entity_poly.type
_entity_poly.pdbx_seq_one_letter_code
_entity_poly.pdbx_strand_id
1 'polypeptide(L)'
;MPPKTKNKKAVKTVVDGLSPEEMSKDQLEEHIVRLREELDREREERSFFQLERDKIQASWEISKRRLEEEKGELRNRQREREEAEARHQVEITASKARVKVLDQELRDLSLQHQLLQCGFEKVERERDEVLEKQTEAIQEVRQRSSLKHLLLEKKLAALTAAAEKQEAQLFAALAASDVEPSAGAR
;
A
#
# COMPACT_ATOMS: atom_id res chain seq x y z
N MET A 1 -23.99 -56.29 -62.22
CA MET A 1 -25.26 -57.03 -62.41
C MET A 1 -26.13 -56.24 -63.39
N PRO A 2 -26.85 -56.89 -64.34
CA PRO A 2 -27.61 -56.21 -65.40
C PRO A 2 -29.01 -55.77 -64.92
N PRO A 3 -29.67 -54.77 -65.55
CA PRO A 3 -31.01 -54.34 -65.13
C PRO A 3 -32.09 -55.21 -65.77
N LYS A 4 -33.00 -55.76 -64.95
CA LYS A 4 -34.18 -56.50 -65.40
C LYS A 4 -35.31 -55.53 -65.80
N THR A 5 -35.81 -55.69 -67.02
CA THR A 5 -37.01 -55.07 -67.57
C THR A 5 -38.25 -55.38 -66.73
N LYS A 6 -38.94 -54.35 -66.22
CA LYS A 6 -40.23 -54.50 -65.53
C LYS A 6 -41.37 -54.10 -66.47
N ASN A 7 -42.25 -55.07 -66.77
CA ASN A 7 -43.54 -54.86 -67.43
C ASN A 7 -44.39 -53.84 -66.67
N LYS A 8 -44.79 -52.75 -67.35
CA LYS A 8 -45.79 -51.80 -66.85
C LYS A 8 -47.18 -52.42 -67.04
N LYS A 9 -47.81 -52.90 -65.96
CA LYS A 9 -49.27 -53.11 -65.93
C LYS A 9 -49.93 -51.74 -66.08
N ALA A 10 -50.84 -51.59 -67.04
CA ALA A 10 -51.67 -50.41 -67.18
C ALA A 10 -52.56 -50.29 -65.92
N VAL A 11 -52.30 -49.27 -65.11
CA VAL A 11 -53.15 -48.93 -63.97
C VAL A 11 -54.42 -48.29 -64.56
N LYS A 12 -55.59 -48.91 -64.32
CA LYS A 12 -56.89 -48.34 -64.71
C LYS A 12 -57.11 -47.08 -63.86
N THR A 13 -57.04 -45.90 -64.49
CA THR A 13 -57.24 -44.62 -63.83
C THR A 13 -58.72 -44.44 -63.51
N VAL A 14 -59.04 -44.41 -62.22
CA VAL A 14 -60.38 -44.09 -61.70
C VAL A 14 -60.31 -42.67 -61.16
N VAL A 15 -61.25 -41.81 -61.59
CA VAL A 15 -61.39 -40.43 -61.11
C VAL A 15 -62.74 -40.35 -60.41
N ASP A 16 -62.74 -40.03 -59.12
CA ASP A 16 -63.93 -39.95 -58.26
C ASP A 16 -64.90 -41.16 -58.35
N GLY A 17 -64.35 -42.37 -58.51
CA GLY A 17 -65.11 -43.62 -58.48
C GLY A 17 -65.77 -44.05 -59.79
N LEU A 18 -65.62 -43.30 -60.89
CA LEU A 18 -66.14 -43.64 -62.23
C LEU A 18 -65.01 -43.79 -63.27
N SER A 19 -65.26 -44.56 -64.34
CA SER A 19 -64.34 -44.64 -65.48
C SER A 19 -64.39 -43.30 -66.25
N PRO A 20 -63.24 -42.71 -66.65
CA PRO A 20 -63.22 -41.52 -67.51
C PRO A 20 -64.01 -41.68 -68.82
N GLU A 21 -64.24 -42.92 -69.23
CA GLU A 21 -64.99 -43.33 -70.42
C GLU A 21 -66.53 -43.22 -70.25
N GLU A 22 -67.02 -43.10 -69.00
CA GLU A 22 -68.44 -43.08 -68.63
C GLU A 22 -68.95 -41.68 -68.23
N MET A 23 -68.05 -40.68 -68.14
CA MET A 23 -68.39 -39.31 -67.75
C MET A 23 -68.81 -38.45 -68.96
N SER A 24 -69.80 -37.58 -68.77
CA SER A 24 -70.16 -36.55 -69.74
C SER A 24 -69.00 -35.58 -69.98
N LYS A 25 -68.93 -34.99 -71.17
CA LYS A 25 -67.94 -33.94 -71.52
C LYS A 25 -67.93 -32.81 -70.48
N ASP A 26 -69.10 -32.34 -70.06
CA ASP A 26 -69.24 -31.25 -69.10
C ASP A 26 -68.74 -31.67 -67.70
N GLN A 27 -68.96 -32.93 -67.32
CA GLN A 27 -68.44 -33.48 -66.05
C GLN A 27 -66.91 -33.58 -66.10
N LEU A 28 -66.34 -34.06 -67.20
CA LEU A 28 -64.88 -34.13 -67.39
C LEU A 28 -64.24 -32.74 -67.34
N GLU A 29 -64.88 -31.73 -67.95
CA GLU A 29 -64.41 -30.33 -67.90
C GLU A 29 -64.41 -29.78 -66.47
N GLU A 30 -65.47 -30.05 -65.69
CA GLU A 30 -65.54 -29.65 -64.27
C GLU A 30 -64.46 -30.34 -63.41
N HIS A 31 -64.23 -31.65 -63.60
CA HIS A 31 -63.14 -32.36 -62.91
C HIS A 31 -61.76 -31.81 -63.28
N ILE A 32 -61.53 -31.45 -64.56
CA ILE A 32 -60.28 -30.82 -65.00
C ILE A 32 -60.06 -29.48 -64.29
N VAL A 33 -61.12 -28.68 -64.13
CA VAL A 33 -61.04 -27.40 -63.41
C VAL A 33 -60.71 -27.64 -61.93
N ARG A 34 -61.42 -28.55 -61.24
CA ARG A 34 -61.16 -28.87 -59.83
C ARG A 34 -59.72 -29.35 -59.60
N LEU A 35 -59.23 -30.27 -60.44
CA LEU A 35 -57.86 -30.78 -60.34
C LEU A 35 -56.80 -29.69 -60.58
N ARG A 36 -57.08 -28.70 -61.45
CA ARG A 36 -56.18 -27.57 -61.66
C ARG A 36 -56.15 -26.65 -60.44
N GLU A 37 -57.31 -26.36 -59.86
CA GLU A 37 -57.39 -25.57 -58.64
C GLU A 37 -56.70 -26.28 -57.46
N GLU A 38 -56.88 -27.59 -57.30
CA GLU A 38 -56.18 -28.39 -56.29
C GLU A 38 -54.66 -28.39 -56.52
N LEU A 39 -54.21 -28.57 -57.76
CA LEU A 39 -52.78 -28.50 -58.11
C LEU A 39 -52.18 -27.13 -57.80
N ASP A 40 -52.90 -26.05 -58.10
CA ASP A 40 -52.42 -24.69 -57.82
C ASP A 40 -52.43 -24.39 -56.31
N ARG A 41 -53.44 -24.84 -55.55
CA ARG A 41 -53.42 -24.79 -54.08
C ARG A 41 -52.25 -25.57 -53.48
N GLU A 42 -52.00 -26.81 -53.92
CA GLU A 42 -50.86 -27.60 -53.44
C GLU A 42 -49.50 -26.94 -53.77
N ARG A 43 -49.40 -26.24 -54.91
CA ARG A 43 -48.20 -25.48 -55.28
C ARG A 43 -47.99 -24.28 -54.35
N GLU A 44 -49.04 -23.54 -54.06
CA GLU A 44 -49.00 -22.42 -53.12
C GLU A 44 -48.63 -22.89 -51.71
N GLU A 45 -49.26 -23.97 -51.23
CA GLU A 45 -48.94 -24.58 -49.94
C GLU A 45 -47.49 -25.06 -49.88
N ARG A 46 -47.00 -25.75 -50.91
CA ARG A 46 -45.59 -26.18 -50.98
C ARG A 46 -44.64 -25.00 -50.94
N SER A 47 -44.93 -23.94 -51.69
CA SER A 47 -44.15 -22.71 -51.70
C SER A 47 -44.11 -22.05 -50.31
N PHE A 48 -45.28 -21.98 -49.65
CA PHE A 48 -45.41 -21.44 -48.30
C PHE A 48 -44.58 -22.23 -47.28
N PHE A 49 -44.72 -23.56 -47.24
CA PHE A 49 -43.96 -24.41 -46.32
C PHE A 49 -42.46 -24.39 -46.59
N GLN A 50 -42.05 -24.21 -47.85
CA GLN A 50 -40.65 -24.06 -48.20
C GLN A 50 -40.07 -22.75 -47.64
N LEU A 51 -40.79 -21.64 -47.77
CA LEU A 51 -40.38 -20.36 -47.18
C LEU A 51 -40.27 -20.44 -45.65
N GLU A 52 -41.26 -21.05 -44.99
CA GLU A 52 -41.25 -21.24 -43.53
C GLU A 52 -40.10 -22.14 -43.08
N ARG A 53 -39.82 -23.23 -43.80
CA ARG A 53 -38.66 -24.09 -43.51
C ARG A 53 -37.35 -23.32 -43.64
N ASP A 54 -37.18 -22.54 -44.72
CA ASP A 54 -35.94 -21.81 -44.98
C ASP A 54 -35.75 -20.69 -43.94
N LYS A 55 -36.83 -20.05 -43.48
CA LYS A 55 -36.82 -19.09 -42.37
C LYS A 55 -36.42 -19.74 -41.05
N ILE A 56 -37.00 -20.90 -40.72
CA ILE A 56 -36.64 -21.67 -39.53
C ILE A 56 -35.15 -22.06 -39.59
N GLN A 57 -34.69 -22.58 -40.73
CA GLN A 57 -33.29 -22.96 -40.92
C GLN A 57 -32.35 -21.78 -40.72
N ALA A 58 -32.63 -20.63 -41.33
CA ALA A 58 -31.82 -19.42 -41.16
C ALA A 58 -31.77 -18.97 -39.68
N SER A 59 -32.92 -18.97 -39.00
CA SER A 59 -32.98 -18.61 -37.58
C SER A 59 -32.19 -19.58 -36.69
N TRP A 60 -32.22 -20.88 -37.00
CA TRP A 60 -31.45 -21.90 -36.31
C TRP A 60 -29.94 -21.70 -36.52
N GLU A 61 -29.50 -21.45 -37.75
CA GLU A 61 -28.09 -21.21 -38.06
C GLU A 61 -27.55 -19.96 -37.36
N ILE A 62 -28.33 -18.88 -37.33
CA ILE A 62 -27.98 -17.66 -36.59
C ILE A 62 -27.85 -17.96 -35.10
N SER A 63 -28.84 -18.66 -34.53
CA SER A 63 -28.86 -19.01 -33.10
C SER A 63 -27.67 -19.91 -32.72
N LYS A 64 -27.35 -20.87 -33.58
CA LYS A 64 -26.20 -21.76 -33.42
C LYS A 64 -24.87 -20.99 -33.47
N ARG A 65 -24.72 -20.07 -34.44
CA ARG A 65 -23.51 -19.23 -34.53
C ARG A 65 -23.34 -18.38 -33.28
N ARG A 66 -24.40 -17.69 -32.84
CA ARG A 66 -24.39 -16.86 -31.63
C ARG A 66 -24.03 -17.67 -30.39
N LEU A 67 -24.55 -18.89 -30.26
CA LEU A 67 -24.22 -19.77 -29.15
C LEU A 67 -22.72 -20.12 -29.12
N GLU A 68 -22.12 -20.41 -30.28
CA GLU A 68 -20.68 -20.71 -30.35
C GLU A 68 -19.81 -19.48 -30.10
N GLU A 69 -20.24 -18.30 -30.56
CA GLU A 69 -19.59 -17.01 -30.24
C GLU A 69 -19.61 -16.74 -28.73
N GLU A 70 -20.78 -16.82 -28.08
CA GLU A 70 -20.93 -16.62 -26.63
C GLU A 70 -20.13 -17.63 -25.81
N LYS A 71 -20.08 -18.90 -26.23
CA LYS A 71 -19.20 -19.91 -25.60
C LYS A 71 -17.71 -19.56 -25.77
N GLY A 72 -17.33 -18.97 -26.90
CA GLY A 72 -15.98 -18.46 -27.14
C GLY A 72 -15.65 -17.31 -26.19
N GLU A 73 -16.53 -16.31 -26.12
CA GLU A 73 -16.38 -15.17 -25.23
C GLU A 73 -16.31 -15.58 -23.76
N LEU A 74 -17.16 -16.50 -23.33
CA LEU A 74 -17.17 -17.00 -21.96
C LEU A 74 -15.82 -17.64 -21.59
N ARG A 75 -15.24 -18.45 -22.49
CA ARG A 75 -13.93 -19.06 -22.29
C ARG A 75 -12.82 -18.00 -22.22
N ASN A 76 -12.87 -16.98 -23.06
CA ASN A 76 -11.89 -15.89 -23.03
C ASN A 76 -12.00 -15.09 -21.73
N ARG A 77 -13.20 -14.68 -21.34
CA ARG A 77 -13.44 -13.96 -20.07
C ARG A 77 -13.01 -14.78 -18.86
N GLN A 78 -13.21 -16.10 -18.89
CA GLN A 78 -12.76 -16.98 -17.81
C GLN A 78 -11.23 -17.01 -17.71
N ARG A 79 -10.52 -17.11 -18.84
CA ARG A 79 -9.04 -17.03 -18.86
C ARG A 79 -8.53 -15.69 -18.37
N GLU A 80 -9.13 -14.59 -18.83
CA GLU A 80 -8.76 -13.24 -18.37
C GLU A 80 -8.93 -13.08 -16.86
N ARG A 81 -10.01 -13.63 -16.28
CA ARG A 81 -10.22 -13.64 -14.83
C ARG A 81 -9.15 -14.46 -14.11
N GLU A 82 -8.87 -15.67 -14.58
CA GLU A 82 -7.84 -16.54 -13.98
C GLU A 82 -6.45 -15.90 -14.03
N GLU A 83 -6.11 -15.26 -15.14
CA GLU A 83 -4.85 -14.52 -15.27
C GLU A 83 -4.79 -13.31 -14.33
N ALA A 84 -5.88 -12.54 -14.21
CA ALA A 84 -5.95 -11.41 -13.30
C ALA A 84 -5.82 -11.87 -11.83
N GLU A 85 -6.51 -12.94 -11.44
CA GLU A 85 -6.41 -13.54 -10.11
C GLU A 85 -4.99 -14.04 -9.82
N ALA A 86 -4.34 -14.70 -10.77
CA ALA A 86 -2.96 -15.14 -10.63
C ALA A 86 -1.99 -13.96 -10.43
N ARG A 87 -2.14 -12.88 -11.21
CA ARG A 87 -1.35 -11.65 -11.06
C ARG A 87 -1.56 -11.02 -9.68
N HIS A 88 -2.82 -10.86 -9.27
CA HIS A 88 -3.14 -10.31 -7.94
C HIS A 88 -2.59 -11.18 -6.81
N GLN A 89 -2.60 -12.51 -6.94
CA GLN A 89 -2.02 -13.39 -5.94
C GLN A 89 -0.51 -13.19 -5.80
N VAL A 90 0.21 -13.01 -6.92
CA VAL A 90 1.65 -12.68 -6.90
C VAL A 90 1.87 -11.33 -6.22
N GLU A 91 1.09 -10.30 -6.55
CA GLU A 91 1.19 -8.98 -5.91
C GLU A 91 0.95 -9.04 -4.40
N ILE A 92 -0.06 -9.79 -3.97
CA ILE A 92 -0.38 -9.99 -2.54
C ILE A 92 0.80 -10.65 -1.83
N THR A 93 1.39 -11.69 -2.42
CA THR A 93 2.54 -12.39 -1.80
C THR A 93 3.78 -11.50 -1.72
N ALA A 94 4.09 -10.74 -2.77
CA ALA A 94 5.18 -9.77 -2.77
C ALA A 94 4.94 -8.65 -1.76
N SER A 95 3.72 -8.13 -1.68
CA SER A 95 3.35 -7.09 -0.71
C SER A 95 3.48 -7.61 0.73
N LYS A 96 2.99 -8.82 1.02
CA LYS A 96 3.15 -9.47 2.33
C LYS A 96 4.62 -9.65 2.71
N ALA A 97 5.47 -10.03 1.76
CA ALA A 97 6.91 -10.16 2.00
C ALA A 97 7.54 -8.80 2.35
N ARG A 98 7.20 -7.73 1.62
CA ARG A 98 7.68 -6.37 1.91
C ARG A 98 7.25 -5.90 3.30
N VAL A 99 5.99 -6.13 3.68
CA VAL A 99 5.50 -5.77 5.02
C VAL A 99 6.29 -6.48 6.12
N LYS A 100 6.61 -7.77 5.95
CA LYS A 100 7.42 -8.51 6.93
C LYS A 100 8.83 -7.94 7.09
N VAL A 101 9.46 -7.55 5.99
CA VAL A 101 10.80 -6.92 6.03
C VAL A 101 10.73 -5.57 6.74
N LEU A 102 9.79 -4.70 6.36
CA LEU A 102 9.60 -3.39 6.99
C LEU A 102 9.28 -3.49 8.48
N ASP A 103 8.47 -4.47 8.88
CA ASP A 103 8.15 -4.73 10.29
C ASP A 103 9.41 -5.15 11.08
N GLN A 104 10.29 -5.95 10.47
CA GLN A 104 11.57 -6.30 11.10
C GLN A 104 12.50 -5.10 11.21
N GLU A 105 12.65 -4.31 10.15
CA GLU A 105 13.47 -3.11 10.16
C GLU A 105 12.99 -2.08 11.20
N LEU A 106 11.66 -1.93 11.34
CA LEU A 106 11.07 -1.05 12.35
C LEU A 106 11.37 -1.52 13.78
N ARG A 107 11.29 -2.83 14.03
CA ARG A 107 11.68 -3.41 15.33
C ARG A 107 13.15 -3.15 15.63
N ASP A 108 14.03 -3.42 14.68
CA ASP A 108 15.48 -3.25 14.86
C ASP A 108 15.83 -1.78 15.11
N LEU A 109 15.23 -0.85 14.36
CA LEU A 109 15.44 0.59 14.53
C LEU A 109 14.90 1.08 15.88
N SER A 110 13.76 0.53 16.33
CA SER A 110 13.18 0.86 17.64
C SER A 110 14.11 0.43 18.79
N LEU A 111 14.72 -0.76 18.68
CA LEU A 111 15.70 -1.23 19.66
C LEU A 111 16.97 -0.35 19.66
N GLN A 112 17.48 -0.01 18.48
CA GLN A 112 18.64 0.89 18.36
C GLN A 112 18.34 2.25 18.97
N HIS A 113 17.16 2.80 18.75
CA HIS A 113 16.72 4.06 19.35
C HIS A 113 16.71 3.99 20.88
N GLN A 114 16.12 2.94 21.46
CA GLN A 114 16.10 2.74 22.92
C GLN A 114 17.51 2.62 23.51
N LEU A 115 18.40 1.87 22.86
CA LEU A 115 19.79 1.74 23.29
C LEU A 115 20.52 3.07 23.26
N LEU A 116 20.36 3.84 22.18
CA LEU A 116 20.96 5.16 22.02
C LEU A 116 20.43 6.13 23.08
N GLN A 117 19.12 6.12 23.34
CA GLN A 117 18.49 6.94 24.36
C GLN A 117 19.05 6.61 25.76
N CYS A 118 19.14 5.32 26.12
CA CYS A 118 19.74 4.91 27.39
C CYS A 118 21.21 5.34 27.51
N GLY A 119 21.98 5.25 26.41
CA GLY A 119 23.35 5.72 26.35
C GLY A 119 23.46 7.23 26.54
N PHE A 120 22.59 7.99 25.88
CA PHE A 120 22.53 9.45 26.00
C PHE A 120 22.24 9.86 27.45
N GLU A 121 21.22 9.29 28.09
CA GLU A 121 20.90 9.59 29.49
C GLU A 121 22.05 9.27 30.46
N LYS A 122 22.86 8.24 30.17
CA LYS A 122 24.07 7.95 30.97
C LYS A 122 25.11 9.05 30.83
N VAL A 123 25.41 9.45 29.60
CA VAL A 123 26.37 10.54 29.34
C VAL A 123 25.90 11.85 29.97
N GLU A 124 24.60 12.15 29.93
CA GLU A 124 24.05 13.33 30.59
C GLU A 124 24.22 13.29 32.11
N ARG A 125 23.94 12.15 32.74
CA ARG A 125 24.18 11.99 34.19
C ARG A 125 25.65 12.16 34.55
N GLU A 126 26.56 11.54 33.80
CA GLU A 126 28.01 11.68 34.02
C GLU A 126 28.47 13.14 33.86
N ARG A 127 27.98 13.84 32.83
CA ARG A 127 28.24 15.27 32.62
C ARG A 127 27.79 16.08 33.83
N ASP A 128 26.56 15.86 34.30
CA ASP A 128 25.98 16.63 35.41
C ASP A 128 26.73 16.39 36.72
N GLU A 129 27.12 15.15 37.01
CA GLU A 129 27.97 14.80 38.16
C GLU A 129 29.35 15.48 38.09
N VAL A 130 29.96 15.55 36.90
CA VAL A 130 31.25 16.21 36.71
C VAL A 130 31.13 17.72 36.92
N LEU A 131 30.06 18.34 36.40
CA LEU A 131 29.79 19.77 36.59
C LEU A 131 29.56 20.11 38.07
N GLU A 132 28.84 19.26 38.81
CA GLU A 132 28.62 19.43 40.25
C GLU A 132 29.96 19.39 41.01
N LYS A 133 30.75 18.33 40.81
CA LYS A 133 32.08 18.19 41.44
C LYS A 133 33.03 19.35 41.09
N GLN A 134 33.00 19.80 39.83
CA GLN A 134 33.80 20.95 39.40
C GLN A 134 33.39 22.22 40.14
N THR A 135 32.07 22.44 40.30
CA THR A 135 31.52 23.59 41.01
C THR A 135 31.94 23.58 42.48
N GLU A 136 31.81 22.43 43.16
CA GLU A 136 32.25 22.25 44.54
C GLU A 136 33.74 22.51 44.73
N ALA A 137 34.58 21.94 43.86
CA ALA A 137 36.03 22.14 43.92
C ALA A 137 36.42 23.61 43.74
N ILE A 138 35.77 24.33 42.82
CA ILE A 138 35.99 25.77 42.64
C ILE A 138 35.58 26.54 43.91
N GLN A 139 34.43 26.20 44.50
CA GLN A 139 33.98 26.83 45.74
C GLN A 139 34.95 26.58 46.89
N GLU A 140 35.45 25.36 47.06
CA GLU A 140 36.42 25.02 48.11
C GLU A 140 37.73 25.81 47.95
N VAL A 141 38.26 25.88 46.73
CA VAL A 141 39.49 26.65 46.45
C VAL A 141 39.27 28.15 46.74
N ARG A 142 38.12 28.71 46.33
CA ARG A 142 37.77 30.10 46.63
C ARG A 142 37.67 30.37 48.12
N GLN A 143 36.99 29.50 48.87
CA GLN A 143 36.86 29.60 50.33
C GLN A 143 38.20 29.48 51.05
N ARG A 144 39.06 28.54 50.64
CA ARG A 144 40.42 28.41 51.20
C ARG A 144 41.26 29.65 50.93
N SER A 145 41.17 30.20 49.72
CA SER A 145 41.88 31.42 49.36
C SER A 145 41.40 32.63 50.16
N SER A 146 40.09 32.80 50.35
CA SER A 146 39.54 33.91 51.13
C SER A 146 39.93 33.83 52.62
N LEU A 147 39.90 32.63 53.21
CA LEU A 147 40.38 32.41 54.59
C LEU A 147 41.87 32.74 54.74
N LYS A 148 42.71 32.31 53.79
CA LYS A 148 44.15 32.66 53.78
C LYS A 148 44.35 34.17 53.69
N HIS A 149 43.60 34.86 52.82
CA HIS A 149 43.67 36.31 52.68
C HIS A 149 43.31 37.02 53.99
N LEU A 150 42.19 36.66 54.62
CA LEU A 150 41.75 37.22 55.90
C LEU A 150 42.79 37.00 57.02
N LEU A 151 43.43 35.84 57.05
CA LEU A 151 44.47 35.55 58.04
C LEU A 151 45.74 36.40 57.82
N LEU A 152 46.12 36.63 56.57
CA LEU A 152 47.22 37.52 56.22
C LEU A 152 46.91 38.97 56.58
N GLU A 153 45.70 39.47 56.31
CA GLU A 153 45.26 40.80 56.72
C GLU A 153 45.34 40.98 58.25
N LYS A 154 44.85 40.01 59.03
CA LYS A 154 44.94 40.06 60.50
C LYS A 154 46.38 40.06 61.00
N LYS A 155 47.26 39.25 60.41
CA LYS A 155 48.70 39.24 60.75
C LYS A 155 49.37 40.57 60.42
N LEU A 156 49.06 41.13 59.26
CA LEU A 156 49.61 42.39 58.81
C LEU A 156 49.18 43.52 59.75
N ALA A 157 47.89 43.59 60.10
CA ALA A 157 47.38 44.55 61.09
C ALA A 157 48.05 44.42 62.47
N ALA A 158 48.27 43.19 62.95
CA ALA A 158 48.94 42.95 64.24
C ALA A 158 50.41 43.39 64.23
N LEU A 159 51.13 43.14 63.12
CA LEU A 159 52.51 43.59 62.95
C LEU A 159 52.59 45.12 62.85
N THR A 160 51.68 45.75 62.11
CA THR A 160 51.59 47.22 62.04
C THR A 160 51.36 47.83 63.42
N ALA A 161 50.39 47.33 64.19
CA ALA A 161 50.13 47.82 65.54
C ALA A 161 51.32 47.60 66.51
N ALA A 162 52.04 46.49 66.36
CA ALA A 162 53.25 46.24 67.14
C ALA A 162 54.39 47.21 66.78
N ALA A 163 54.57 47.52 65.49
CA ALA A 163 55.53 48.50 65.01
C ALA A 163 55.21 49.91 65.51
N GLU A 164 53.95 50.35 65.37
CA GLU A 164 53.46 51.64 65.90
C GLU A 164 53.71 51.76 67.42
N LYS A 165 53.50 50.67 68.17
CA LYS A 165 53.79 50.64 69.60
C LYS A 165 55.29 50.77 69.89
N GLN A 166 56.15 50.08 69.14
CA GLN A 166 57.60 50.19 69.28
C GLN A 166 58.09 51.60 68.94
N GLU A 167 57.58 52.22 67.88
CA GLU A 167 57.86 53.61 67.54
C GLU A 167 57.44 54.56 68.67
N ALA A 168 56.21 54.43 69.20
CA ALA A 168 55.74 55.23 70.31
C ALA A 168 56.62 55.06 71.57
N GLN A 169 57.07 53.84 71.86
CA GLN A 169 57.99 53.56 72.97
C GLN A 169 59.36 54.19 72.76
N LEU A 170 59.91 54.16 71.53
CA LEU A 170 61.17 54.83 71.19
C LEU A 170 61.05 56.34 71.32
N PHE A 171 59.95 56.94 70.81
CA PHE A 171 59.68 58.37 71.00
C PHE A 171 59.61 58.76 72.47
N ALA A 172 58.91 57.96 73.30
CA ALA A 172 58.84 58.19 74.74
C ALA A 172 60.20 58.04 75.44
N ALA A 173 60.99 57.03 75.06
CA ALA A 173 62.33 56.81 75.62
C ALA A 173 63.31 57.93 75.23
N LEU A 174 63.25 58.42 74.00
CA LEU A 174 64.03 59.58 73.54
C LEU A 174 63.69 60.81 74.39
N ALA A 175 62.39 61.13 74.54
CA ALA A 175 61.93 62.24 75.38
C ALA A 175 62.31 62.08 76.87
N ALA A 176 62.42 60.85 77.38
CA ALA A 176 62.88 60.58 78.75
C ALA A 176 64.42 60.58 78.90
N SER A 177 65.16 60.36 77.81
CA SER A 177 66.63 60.36 77.78
C SER A 177 67.24 61.74 77.51
N ASP A 178 66.41 62.75 77.25
CA ASP A 178 66.78 64.17 77.36
C ASP A 178 67.09 64.51 78.83
N VAL A 179 68.14 63.88 79.35
CA VAL A 179 68.98 64.38 80.43
C VAL A 179 69.76 65.55 79.84
N GLU A 180 69.71 66.67 80.56
CA GLU A 180 70.36 67.94 80.31
C GLU A 180 71.63 67.90 79.42
N PRO A 181 71.83 68.91 78.54
CA PRO A 181 73.16 69.19 78.07
C PRO A 181 74.01 69.51 79.31
N SER A 182 74.99 68.64 79.58
CA SER A 182 76.09 68.87 80.50
C SER A 182 76.47 70.34 80.50
N ALA A 183 76.16 71.02 81.60
CA ALA A 183 76.76 72.30 81.96
C ALA A 183 78.28 72.12 81.99
N GLY A 184 78.93 72.49 80.88
CA GLY A 184 80.37 72.41 80.68
C GLY A 184 80.96 73.78 80.38
N ALA A 185 81.24 74.53 81.46
CA ALA A 185 82.30 75.53 81.61
C ALA A 185 82.53 76.56 80.47
N ARG A 186 82.13 77.82 80.72
CA ARG A 186 83.03 78.92 81.12
C ARG A 186 82.23 80.18 81.44
#